data_AF-A0A086K7T5-F1
#
_entry.id   AF-A0A086K7T5-F1
#
_cell.length_a   1.000
_cell.length_b   1.000
_cell.length_c   1.000
_cell.angle_alpha   90.00
_cell.angle_beta   90.00
_cell.angle_gamma   90.00
#
_symmetry.space_group_name_H-M   'P 1'
#
loop_
_entity.id
_entity.type
_entity.pdbx_description
1 polymer ?
#
loop_
_entity_poly.entity_id
_entity_poly.type
_entity_poly.pdbx_seq_one_letter_code
_entity_poly.pdbx_strand_id
1 'polypeptide(L)'
;MAAMGGFKRPILHGLCTFGIATRVIIQSVLANQPERVAAVSGRFSAAVTPGDQLRVQMWISAEEGAQGNEKAILFNVINRTRDDQVCLENGVLTVRSPGLQIAKL
;
A
#
# COMPACT_ATOMS: atom_id res chain seq x y z
N MET A 1 -7.59 2.35 -26.91
CA MET A 1 -8.41 1.97 -25.74
C MET A 1 -8.30 2.94 -24.56
N ALA A 2 -7.11 3.35 -24.08
CA ALA A 2 -7.00 4.27 -22.93
C ALA A 2 -7.76 5.61 -23.10
N ALA A 3 -7.67 6.22 -24.28
CA ALA A 3 -8.41 7.44 -24.60
C ALA A 3 -9.94 7.27 -24.56
N MET A 4 -10.46 6.08 -24.88
CA MET A 4 -11.90 5.78 -24.76
C MET A 4 -12.36 5.75 -23.30
N GLY A 5 -11.45 5.39 -22.37
CA GLY A 5 -11.68 5.47 -20.93
C GLY A 5 -11.39 6.84 -20.32
N GLY A 6 -11.21 7.89 -21.14
CA GLY A 6 -10.95 9.26 -20.68
C GLY A 6 -9.51 9.53 -20.23
N PHE A 7 -8.57 8.61 -20.45
CA PHE A 7 -7.18 8.78 -20.03
C PHE A 7 -6.30 9.32 -21.17
N LYS A 8 -5.50 10.36 -20.88
CA LYS A 8 -4.53 10.93 -21.82
C LYS A 8 -3.43 9.94 -22.25
N ARG A 9 -3.10 8.97 -21.39
CA ARG A 9 -2.08 7.93 -21.58
C ARG A 9 -2.51 6.63 -20.89
N PRO A 10 -2.04 5.44 -21.32
CA PRO A 10 -2.39 4.17 -20.66
C PRO A 10 -2.04 4.18 -19.18
N ILE A 11 -2.97 3.76 -18.33
CA ILE A 11 -2.79 3.76 -16.88
C ILE A 11 -2.10 2.47 -16.41
N LEU A 12 -1.42 2.56 -15.26
CA LEU A 12 -0.95 1.41 -14.53
C LEU A 12 -2.15 0.78 -13.81
N HIS A 13 -2.24 -0.56 -13.83
CA HIS A 13 -3.30 -1.28 -13.13
C HIS A 13 -3.29 -0.92 -11.64
N GLY A 14 -4.46 -0.63 -11.06
CA GLY A 14 -4.58 -0.33 -9.62
C GLY A 14 -3.98 -1.44 -8.74
N LEU A 15 -4.18 -2.70 -9.12
CA LEU A 15 -3.59 -3.86 -8.43
C LEU A 15 -2.06 -3.89 -8.49
N CYS A 16 -1.43 -3.29 -9.50
CA CYS A 16 0.03 -3.16 -9.55
C CYS A 16 0.51 -2.16 -8.50
N THR A 17 -0.14 -0.98 -8.41
CA THR A 17 0.10 0.00 -7.33
C THR A 17 -0.11 -0.61 -5.95
N PHE A 18 -1.17 -1.41 -5.80
CA PHE A 18 -1.47 -2.16 -4.59
C PHE A 18 -0.35 -3.15 -4.23
N GLY A 19 0.11 -3.95 -5.19
CA GLY A 19 1.23 -4.88 -4.99
C GLY A 19 2.55 -4.18 -4.64
N ILE A 20 2.83 -3.03 -5.24
CA ILE A 20 4.00 -2.19 -4.91
C ILE A 20 3.91 -1.74 -3.44
N ALA A 21 2.76 -1.22 -3.01
CA ALA A 21 2.55 -0.78 -1.64
C ALA A 21 2.75 -1.92 -0.64
N THR A 22 2.10 -3.05 -0.87
CA THR A 22 2.22 -4.26 -0.04
C THR A 22 3.66 -4.75 0.05
N ARG A 23 4.39 -4.78 -1.07
CA ARG A 23 5.81 -5.19 -1.08
C ARG A 23 6.69 -4.26 -0.25
N VAL A 24 6.51 -2.94 -0.38
CA VAL A 24 7.26 -1.95 0.41
C VAL A 24 7.01 -2.15 1.90
N ILE A 25 5.76 -2.35 2.30
CA ILE A 25 5.40 -2.61 3.71
C ILE A 25 6.06 -3.89 4.20
N ILE A 26 5.96 -4.99 3.44
CA ILE A 26 6.59 -6.28 3.80
C ILE A 26 8.11 -6.13 4.02
N GLN A 27 8.78 -5.40 3.12
CA GLN A 27 10.21 -5.15 3.23
C GLN A 27 10.55 -4.27 4.44
N SER A 28 9.70 -3.30 4.77
CA SER A 28 9.97 -2.28 5.79
C SER A 28 9.69 -2.75 7.22
N VAL A 29 8.61 -3.51 7.43
CA VAL A 29 8.11 -3.83 8.78
C VAL A 29 7.95 -5.33 9.06
N LEU A 30 8.07 -6.18 8.04
CA LEU A 30 7.92 -7.64 8.15
C LEU A 30 9.20 -8.41 7.82
N ALA A 31 10.36 -7.75 7.70
CA ALA A 31 11.64 -8.39 7.40
C ALA A 31 11.59 -9.34 6.18
N ASN A 32 10.82 -8.98 5.15
CA ASN A 32 10.58 -9.80 3.95
C ASN A 32 9.89 -11.17 4.22
N GLN A 33 9.02 -11.27 5.24
CA GLN A 33 8.20 -12.45 5.54
C GLN A 33 6.74 -12.27 5.05
N PRO A 34 6.45 -12.53 3.75
CA PRO A 34 5.11 -12.34 3.19
C PRO A 34 4.03 -13.25 3.80
N GLU A 35 4.41 -14.42 4.32
CA GLU A 35 3.51 -15.39 4.97
C GLU A 35 2.81 -14.85 6.21
N ARG A 36 3.29 -13.72 6.75
CA ARG A 36 2.71 -13.05 7.91
C ARG A 36 1.58 -12.11 7.56
N VAL A 37 1.38 -11.79 6.28
CA VAL A 37 0.26 -10.97 5.81
C VAL A 37 -1.02 -11.81 5.83
N ALA A 38 -1.98 -11.43 6.65
CA ALA A 38 -3.29 -12.08 6.74
C ALA A 38 -4.26 -11.53 5.69
N ALA A 39 -4.31 -10.20 5.57
CA ALA A 39 -5.21 -9.50 4.67
C ALA A 39 -4.62 -8.15 4.27
N VAL A 40 -4.98 -7.68 3.08
CA VAL A 40 -4.69 -6.31 2.63
C VAL A 40 -5.96 -5.76 1.99
N SER A 41 -6.35 -4.54 2.36
CA SER A 41 -7.47 -3.81 1.77
C SER A 41 -7.09 -2.36 1.53
N GLY A 42 -7.87 -1.67 0.69
CA GLY A 42 -7.67 -0.27 0.37
C GLY A 42 -8.60 0.19 -0.75
N ARG A 43 -8.64 1.50 -0.99
CA ARG A 43 -9.49 2.14 -2.00
C ARG A 43 -8.64 2.84 -3.06
N PHE A 44 -8.86 2.53 -4.33
CA PHE A 44 -8.24 3.28 -5.42
C PHE A 44 -8.98 4.63 -5.60
N SER A 45 -8.26 5.73 -5.44
CA SER A 45 -8.83 7.08 -5.52
C SER A 45 -8.36 7.87 -6.75
N ALA A 46 -7.20 7.54 -7.32
CA ALA A 46 -6.70 8.16 -8.53
C ALA A 46 -5.88 7.20 -9.40
N ALA A 47 -5.87 7.47 -10.71
CA ALA A 47 -5.13 6.66 -11.68
C ALA A 47 -3.64 6.99 -11.70
N VAL A 48 -2.82 5.95 -11.59
CA VAL A 48 -1.36 6.00 -11.74
C VAL A 48 -0.98 5.72 -13.19
N THR A 49 0.10 6.31 -13.67
CA THR A 49 0.68 5.94 -14.98
C THR A 49 2.06 5.31 -14.82
N PRO A 50 2.50 4.43 -15.74
CA PRO A 50 3.91 4.07 -15.83
C PRO A 50 4.85 5.29 -15.84
N GLY A 51 5.90 5.22 -15.02
CA GLY A 51 6.88 6.30 -14.83
C GLY A 51 6.56 7.27 -13.69
N ASP A 52 5.37 7.23 -13.11
CA ASP A 52 5.04 8.05 -11.93
C ASP A 52 5.82 7.59 -10.69
N GLN A 53 6.30 8.53 -9.89
CA GLN A 53 7.00 8.24 -8.64
C GLN A 53 6.00 8.10 -7.49
N LEU A 54 5.90 6.90 -6.93
CA LEU A 54 4.99 6.60 -5.83
C LEU A 54 5.73 6.65 -4.49
N ARG A 55 5.09 7.25 -3.48
CA ARG A 55 5.53 7.17 -2.08
C ARG A 55 4.46 6.44 -1.27
N VAL A 56 4.89 5.41 -0.57
CA VAL A 56 4.06 4.66 0.39
C VAL A 56 4.28 5.29 1.76
N GLN A 57 3.20 5.81 2.34
CA GLN A 57 3.18 6.28 3.73
C GLN A 57 2.47 5.21 4.55
N MET A 58 3.06 4.81 5.66
CA MET A 58 2.51 3.77 6.51
C MET A 58 2.62 4.14 7.99
N TRP A 59 1.65 3.70 8.77
CA TRP A 59 1.53 3.91 10.20
C TRP A 59 1.22 2.58 10.87
N ILE A 60 1.97 2.25 11.91
CA ILE A 60 1.75 1.04 12.69
C ILE A 60 0.69 1.37 13.74
N SER A 61 -0.46 0.68 13.70
CA SER A 61 -1.47 0.86 14.74
C SER A 61 -0.94 0.33 16.08
N ALA A 62 -1.22 1.08 17.15
CA ALA A 62 -0.96 0.63 18.50
C ALA A 62 -2.01 -0.40 18.97
N GLU A 63 -3.17 -0.43 18.32
CA GLU A 63 -4.28 -1.31 18.67
C GLU A 63 -4.06 -2.72 18.11
N GLU A 64 -4.33 -3.71 18.94
CA GLU A 64 -4.47 -5.10 18.51
C GLU A 64 -5.81 -5.25 17.76
N GLY A 65 -5.79 -5.97 16.64
CA GLY A 65 -6.97 -6.21 15.83
C GLY A 65 -8.06 -6.94 16.61
N ALA A 66 -9.28 -6.93 16.08
CA ALA A 66 -10.47 -7.54 16.69
C ALA A 66 -10.27 -9.02 17.08
N GLN A 67 -9.34 -9.73 16.43
CA GLN A 67 -8.75 -10.98 16.91
C GLN A 67 -7.38 -10.67 17.52
N GLY A 68 -7.24 -10.74 18.86
CA GLY A 68 -6.08 -10.28 19.65
C GLY A 68 -4.69 -10.87 19.35
N ASN A 69 -4.49 -11.49 18.19
CA ASN A 69 -3.18 -11.90 17.64
C ASN A 69 -2.86 -11.19 16.30
N GLU A 70 -3.64 -10.21 15.87
CA GLU A 70 -3.42 -9.48 14.62
C GLU A 70 -3.04 -8.02 14.89
N LYS A 71 -2.15 -7.46 14.07
CA LYS A 71 -1.85 -6.02 14.06
C LYS A 71 -2.22 -5.41 12.72
N ALA A 72 -2.72 -4.17 12.76
CA ALA A 72 -3.05 -3.41 11.57
C ALA A 72 -1.92 -2.39 11.25
N ILE A 73 -1.50 -2.37 9.98
CA ILE A 73 -0.64 -1.33 9.41
C ILE A 73 -1.52 -0.52 8.46
N LEU A 74 -1.72 0.75 8.81
CA LEU A 74 -2.46 1.69 7.97
C LEU A 74 -1.50 2.25 6.91
N PHE A 75 -1.95 2.44 5.68
CA PHE A 75 -1.11 3.02 4.64
C PHE A 75 -1.89 3.80 3.59
N ASN A 76 -1.21 4.76 2.97
CA ASN A 76 -1.67 5.48 1.79
C ASN A 76 -0.54 5.51 0.74
N VAL A 77 -0.92 5.61 -0.53
CA VAL A 77 0.04 5.79 -1.63
C VAL A 77 -0.21 7.12 -2.30
N ILE A 78 0.82 7.97 -2.34
CA ILE A 78 0.79 9.27 -3.01
C ILE A 78 1.67 9.26 -4.26
N ASN A 79 1.26 10.01 -5.27
CA ASN A 79 2.01 10.22 -6.50
C ASN A 79 2.79 11.53 -6.43
N ARG A 80 4.10 11.42 -6.20
CA ARG A 80 5.02 12.57 -6.09
C ARG A 80 5.14 13.37 -7.39
N THR A 81 4.88 12.75 -8.54
CA THR A 81 4.96 13.38 -9.86
C THR A 81 3.70 14.20 -10.18
N ARG A 82 2.62 14.05 -9.39
CA ARG A 82 1.34 14.72 -9.59
C ARG A 82 0.85 15.41 -8.32
N ASP A 83 1.58 16.42 -7.86
CA ASP A 83 1.17 17.28 -6.74
C ASP A 83 0.76 16.51 -5.47
N ASP A 84 1.46 15.42 -5.17
CA ASP A 84 1.17 14.53 -4.04
C ASP A 84 -0.26 13.96 -4.02
N GLN A 85 -0.89 13.82 -5.19
CA GLN A 85 -2.20 13.19 -5.34
C GLN A 85 -2.22 11.79 -4.72
N VAL A 86 -3.16 11.56 -3.81
CA VAL A 86 -3.39 10.23 -3.23
C VAL A 86 -4.01 9.33 -4.29
N CYS A 87 -3.41 8.16 -4.51
CA CYS A 87 -3.87 7.17 -5.48
C CYS A 87 -4.48 5.93 -4.83
N LEU A 88 -4.04 5.61 -3.61
CA LEU A 88 -4.58 4.52 -2.79
C LEU A 88 -4.79 5.05 -1.37
N GLU A 89 -6.03 5.00 -0.93
CA GLU A 89 -6.50 5.52 0.35
C GLU A 89 -7.01 4.41 1.28
N ASN A 90 -7.00 4.71 2.58
CA ASN A 90 -7.53 3.84 3.63
C ASN A 90 -6.97 2.42 3.52
N GLY A 91 -5.69 2.32 3.16
CA GLY A 91 -5.00 1.04 3.08
C GLY A 91 -4.87 0.44 4.46
N VAL A 92 -5.25 -0.82 4.61
CA VAL A 92 -5.07 -1.59 5.84
C VAL A 92 -4.38 -2.90 5.48
N LEU A 93 -3.25 -3.17 6.12
CA LEU A 93 -2.53 -4.43 6.01
C LEU A 93 -2.52 -5.09 7.38
N THR A 94 -3.18 -6.25 7.48
CA THR A 94 -3.30 -7.02 8.70
C THR A 94 -2.20 -8.07 8.75
N VAL A 95 -1.48 -8.16 9.89
CA VAL A 95 -0.36 -9.09 10.09
C VAL A 95 -0.60 -10.02 11.26
N ARG A 96 -0.15 -11.28 11.15
CA ARG A 96 -0.19 -12.29 12.22
C ARG A 96 0.99 -12.08 13.18
N SER A 97 0.71 -11.98 14.49
CA SER A 97 1.67 -11.66 15.55
C SER A 97 2.31 -12.91 16.20
N PRO A 98 3.54 -12.82 16.78
CA PRO A 98 4.39 -11.64 17.01
C PRO A 98 5.68 -11.56 16.20
N GLY A 99 6.13 -10.32 15.89
CA GLY A 99 7.44 -10.06 15.28
C GLY A 99 7.55 -8.82 14.38
N LEU A 100 6.87 -7.71 14.68
CA LEU A 100 7.02 -6.49 13.87
C LEU A 100 8.44 -5.93 14.07
N GLN A 101 9.20 -5.75 13.00
CA GLN A 101 10.55 -5.19 13.06
C GLN A 101 10.63 -3.99 12.13
N ILE A 102 10.88 -2.81 12.70
CA ILE A 102 11.09 -1.60 11.90
C ILE A 102 12.50 -1.69 11.31
N ALA A 103 12.60 -2.01 10.03
CA ALA A 103 13.86 -1.91 9.30
C ALA A 103 14.21 -0.42 9.12
N LYS A 104 15.45 -0.04 9.44
CA LYS A 104 15.99 1.27 9.03
C LYS A 104 16.27 1.18 7.52
N LEU A 105 15.37 1.74 6.71
CA LEU A 105 15.58 1.97 5.28
C LEU A 105 16.35 3.27 5.05
#